data_AF-A0A959G4T5-F1
#
_entry.id   AF-A0A959G4T5-F1
#
_cell.length_a   1.000
_cell.length_b   1.000
_cell.length_c   1.000
_cell.angle_alpha   90.00
_cell.angle_beta   90.00
_cell.angle_gamma   90.00
#
_symmetry.space_group_name_H-M   'P 1'
#
loop_
_entity.id
_entity.type
_entity.pdbx_description
1 polymer ?
#
loop_
_entity_poly.entity_id
_entity_poly.type
_entity_poly.pdbx_seq_one_letter_code
_entity_poly.pdbx_strand_id
1 'polypeptide(L)'
;MKFFLNTISLLTLVFLMSCSPKIVGDGEGVVASIQRGPCFGKCPVYTMQVYKDGKVMYQGERFTTKMGTYTKTLGSKELKELNKLFASADFFNLQEEYPTEIPDLAKVTLYYSNGKESKKVGGKENRPPAVMQLQYAMEKIAESPDWTLVKAAPGEGGNTDERNGEAKEEIIHSEIIIEPKPGTLARFLQDWDSKSVYLTDRITEDGRLWLIKYSTKTYTPEAMLEMIKADERIISAQFNKKLQTRSE
;
A
#
# COMPACT_ATOMS: atom_id res chain seq x y z
N MET A 1 42.35 53.85 -21.40
CA MET A 1 41.33 53.78 -20.33
C MET A 1 40.02 53.30 -20.95
N LYS A 2 39.67 52.02 -20.74
CA LYS A 2 38.30 51.46 -20.75
C LYS A 2 38.43 49.96 -20.47
N PHE A 3 38.03 49.61 -19.25
CA PHE A 3 37.89 48.26 -18.71
C PHE A 3 36.78 47.51 -19.46
N PHE A 4 36.98 46.24 -19.77
CA PHE A 4 35.89 45.28 -19.94
C PHE A 4 36.21 44.04 -19.12
N LEU A 5 35.48 43.94 -18.02
CA LEU A 5 35.42 42.85 -17.06
C LEU A 5 34.46 41.81 -17.64
N ASN A 6 34.94 40.61 -17.98
CA ASN A 6 34.06 39.50 -18.36
C ASN A 6 33.96 38.53 -17.19
N THR A 7 32.76 38.46 -16.64
CA THR A 7 32.31 37.57 -15.58
C THR A 7 32.23 36.14 -16.12
N ILE A 8 33.02 35.23 -15.55
CA ILE A 8 32.91 33.79 -15.81
C ILE A 8 31.75 33.28 -14.96
N SER A 9 30.64 32.97 -15.64
CA SER A 9 29.40 32.47 -15.07
C SER A 9 29.57 31.03 -14.58
N LEU A 10 29.13 30.81 -13.35
CA LEU A 10 29.11 29.59 -12.57
C LEU A 10 28.07 28.62 -13.15
N LEU A 11 28.49 27.45 -13.64
CA LEU A 11 27.59 26.34 -13.98
C LEU A 11 28.03 25.07 -13.26
N THR A 12 27.71 25.00 -11.97
CA THR A 12 27.81 23.77 -11.18
C THR A 12 26.68 22.82 -11.57
N LEU A 13 27.01 21.87 -12.42
CA LEU A 13 26.16 20.74 -12.79
C LEU A 13 26.09 19.76 -11.59
N VAL A 14 25.18 19.99 -10.65
CA VAL A 14 24.91 19.05 -9.56
C VAL A 14 24.04 17.92 -10.10
N PHE A 15 24.70 16.78 -10.27
CA PHE A 15 24.15 15.48 -10.69
C PHE A 15 23.03 15.06 -9.72
N LEU A 16 21.77 15.17 -10.14
CA LEU A 16 20.66 14.54 -9.46
C LEU A 16 20.74 13.03 -9.72
N MET A 17 21.38 12.29 -8.79
CA MET A 17 21.21 10.85 -8.73
C MET A 17 19.76 10.54 -8.35
N SER A 18 18.94 10.40 -9.38
CA SER A 18 17.62 9.79 -9.30
C SER A 18 17.80 8.34 -8.87
N CYS A 19 17.50 8.04 -7.61
CA CYS A 19 17.39 6.66 -7.16
C CYS A 19 16.09 6.09 -7.75
N SER A 20 16.20 5.39 -8.87
CA SER A 20 15.06 4.64 -9.41
C SER A 20 14.69 3.51 -8.45
N PRO A 21 13.40 3.30 -8.12
CA PRO A 21 12.99 2.14 -7.36
C PRO A 21 13.35 0.86 -8.13
N LYS A 22 14.08 -0.06 -7.50
CA LYS A 22 14.50 -1.32 -8.10
C LYS A 22 13.28 -2.11 -8.55
N ILE A 23 13.24 -2.39 -9.85
CA ILE A 23 12.23 -3.21 -10.52
C ILE A 23 12.23 -4.61 -9.88
N VAL A 24 11.04 -5.10 -9.52
CA VAL A 24 10.77 -6.43 -8.96
C VAL A 24 11.30 -7.52 -9.89
N GLY A 25 12.14 -8.44 -9.38
CA GLY A 25 12.55 -9.68 -10.07
C GLY A 25 13.98 -9.75 -10.62
N ASP A 26 14.90 -8.87 -10.22
CA ASP A 26 16.32 -8.92 -10.68
C ASP A 26 17.33 -8.97 -9.51
N GLY A 27 16.89 -9.50 -8.37
CA GLY A 27 17.79 -9.80 -7.26
C GLY A 27 18.62 -11.05 -7.57
N GLU A 28 19.92 -10.99 -7.32
CA GLU A 28 20.80 -12.16 -7.47
C GLU A 28 20.22 -13.37 -6.70
N GLY A 29 19.97 -14.48 -7.41
CA GLY A 29 19.48 -15.72 -6.83
C GLY A 29 17.96 -15.86 -6.69
N VAL A 30 17.14 -14.92 -7.18
CA VAL A 30 15.68 -15.11 -7.25
C VAL A 30 15.32 -16.12 -8.35
N VAL A 31 14.51 -17.12 -8.02
CA VAL A 31 14.05 -18.16 -8.97
C VAL A 31 12.59 -17.96 -9.40
N ALA A 32 11.75 -17.41 -8.52
CA ALA A 32 10.36 -17.12 -8.85
C ALA A 32 9.88 -15.89 -8.08
N SER A 33 8.97 -15.10 -8.66
CA SER A 33 8.29 -14.04 -7.93
C SER A 33 6.84 -13.86 -8.38
N ILE A 34 6.04 -13.31 -7.48
CA ILE A 34 4.68 -12.83 -7.75
C ILE A 34 4.56 -11.41 -7.22
N GLN A 35 3.98 -10.53 -8.02
CA GLN A 35 3.60 -9.19 -7.64
C GLN A 35 2.10 -9.03 -7.89
N ARG A 36 1.35 -8.62 -6.86
CA ARG A 36 -0.04 -8.19 -6.99
C ARG A 36 -0.11 -6.68 -6.85
N GLY A 37 -0.54 -6.03 -7.92
CA GLY A 37 -0.74 -4.58 -7.97
C GLY A 37 -2.05 -4.14 -7.32
N PRO A 38 -2.24 -2.81 -7.18
CA PRO A 38 -3.47 -2.24 -6.65
C PRO A 38 -4.67 -2.47 -7.57
N CYS A 39 -5.87 -2.38 -6.98
CA CYS A 39 -7.16 -2.35 -7.65
C CYS A 39 -8.00 -1.22 -7.02
N PHE A 40 -9.21 -0.96 -7.55
CA PHE A 40 -10.09 0.08 -6.99
C PHE A 40 -10.66 -0.27 -5.59
N GLY A 41 -10.69 -1.55 -5.23
CA GLY A 41 -11.15 -2.04 -3.93
C GLY A 41 -10.02 -2.38 -2.95
N LYS A 42 -10.31 -3.27 -2.00
CA LYS A 42 -9.37 -3.75 -0.97
C LYS A 42 -8.59 -5.00 -1.44
N CYS A 43 -8.03 -4.98 -2.64
CA CYS A 43 -7.20 -6.09 -3.10
C CYS A 43 -5.84 -6.08 -2.38
N PRO A 44 -5.35 -7.24 -1.89
CA PRO A 44 -4.01 -7.33 -1.31
C PRO A 44 -2.94 -6.88 -2.30
N VAL A 45 -2.13 -5.89 -1.89
CA VAL A 45 -0.98 -5.40 -2.63
C VAL A 45 0.27 -5.92 -1.95
N TYR A 46 1.06 -6.70 -2.68
CA TYR A 46 2.29 -7.28 -2.16
C TYR A 46 3.21 -7.76 -3.28
N THR A 47 4.45 -8.00 -2.90
CA THR A 47 5.44 -8.73 -3.70
C THR A 47 5.99 -9.90 -2.90
N MET A 48 6.10 -11.08 -3.50
CA MET A 48 6.76 -12.24 -2.90
C MET A 48 7.83 -12.78 -3.85
N GLN A 49 9.02 -13.07 -3.32
CA GLN A 49 10.18 -13.57 -4.06
C GLN A 49 10.68 -14.86 -3.40
N VAL A 50 10.93 -15.89 -4.22
CA VAL A 50 11.52 -17.17 -3.83
C VAL A 50 12.94 -17.21 -4.36
N TYR A 51 13.91 -17.53 -3.50
CA TYR A 51 15.33 -17.61 -3.83
C TYR A 51 15.78 -19.05 -4.06
N LYS A 52 16.91 -19.22 -4.76
CA LYS A 52 17.50 -20.51 -5.14
C LYS A 52 17.83 -21.43 -3.96
N ASP A 53 18.04 -20.85 -2.78
CA ASP A 53 18.32 -21.54 -1.53
C ASP A 53 17.04 -21.90 -0.74
N GLY A 54 15.87 -21.59 -1.29
CA GLY A 54 14.57 -21.84 -0.66
C GLY A 54 14.11 -20.71 0.26
N LYS A 55 14.92 -19.68 0.51
CA LYS A 55 14.45 -18.49 1.24
C LYS A 55 13.30 -17.84 0.48
N VAL A 56 12.28 -17.39 1.18
CA VAL A 56 11.16 -16.63 0.61
C VAL A 56 11.04 -15.31 1.33
N MET A 57 10.97 -14.23 0.57
CA MET A 57 10.71 -12.88 1.06
C MET A 57 9.32 -12.45 0.62
N TYR A 58 8.51 -11.95 1.54
CA TYR A 58 7.20 -11.37 1.27
C TYR A 58 7.20 -9.92 1.74
N GLN A 59 6.76 -9.00 0.89
CA GLN A 59 6.61 -7.59 1.20
C GLN A 59 5.16 -7.20 0.97
N GLY A 60 4.40 -7.11 2.06
CA GLY A 60 3.03 -6.61 2.05
C GLY A 60 3.00 -5.09 2.13
N GLU A 61 2.20 -4.49 1.25
CA GLU A 61 2.10 -3.03 1.12
C GLU A 61 0.73 -2.51 1.55
N ARG A 62 -0.38 -3.13 1.10
CA ARG A 62 -1.75 -2.70 1.43
C ARG A 62 -2.72 -3.87 1.45
N PHE A 63 -3.80 -3.74 2.23
CA PHE A 63 -4.94 -4.68 2.29
C PHE A 63 -4.54 -6.16 2.40
N THR A 64 -3.44 -6.43 3.09
CA THR A 64 -2.93 -7.77 3.36
C THR A 64 -2.79 -7.96 4.86
N THR A 65 -3.02 -9.17 5.34
CA THR A 65 -2.81 -9.53 6.76
C THR A 65 -1.32 -9.55 7.15
N LYS A 66 -0.41 -9.53 6.16
CA LYS A 66 1.04 -9.57 6.35
C LYS A 66 1.68 -8.23 5.95
N MET A 67 1.41 -7.16 6.69
CA MET A 67 1.95 -5.83 6.39
C MET A 67 3.44 -5.72 6.76
N GLY A 68 4.26 -5.22 5.81
CA GLY A 68 5.72 -5.13 5.98
C GLY A 68 6.46 -6.31 5.35
N THR A 69 7.70 -6.50 5.74
CA THR A 69 8.59 -7.52 5.18
C THR A 69 8.65 -8.75 6.09
N TYR A 70 8.25 -9.90 5.54
CA TYR A 70 8.32 -11.20 6.17
C TYR A 70 9.27 -12.12 5.41
N THR A 71 9.79 -13.12 6.10
CA THR A 71 10.59 -14.20 5.51
C THR A 71 10.09 -15.55 5.99
N LYS A 72 10.23 -16.56 5.13
CA LYS A 72 10.17 -17.97 5.52
C LYS A 72 11.15 -18.77 4.67
N THR A 73 11.19 -20.08 4.86
CA THR A 73 12.01 -20.99 4.06
C THR A 73 11.16 -22.12 3.52
N LEU A 74 11.25 -22.39 2.22
CA LEU A 74 10.68 -23.58 1.59
C LEU A 74 11.64 -24.76 1.73
N GLY A 75 11.08 -25.93 2.01
CA GLY A 75 11.83 -27.18 1.95
C GLY A 75 12.30 -27.47 0.53
N SER A 76 13.36 -28.27 0.41
CA SER A 76 13.93 -28.67 -0.89
C SER A 76 12.90 -29.36 -1.80
N LYS A 77 11.93 -30.08 -1.23
CA LYS A 77 10.83 -30.70 -1.97
C LYS A 77 9.87 -29.65 -2.55
N GLU A 78 9.41 -28.70 -1.74
CA GLU A 78 8.50 -27.62 -2.18
C GLU A 78 9.14 -26.76 -3.27
N LEU A 79 10.43 -26.43 -3.12
CA LEU A 79 11.16 -25.65 -4.13
C LEU A 79 11.30 -26.42 -5.46
N LYS A 80 11.54 -27.73 -5.40
CA LYS A 80 11.58 -28.59 -6.60
C LYS A 80 10.21 -28.67 -7.27
N GLU A 81 9.14 -28.80 -6.49
CA GLU A 81 7.77 -28.82 -6.99
C GLU A 81 7.40 -27.49 -7.66
N LEU A 82 7.77 -26.36 -7.06
CA LEU A 82 7.56 -25.04 -7.64
C LEU A 82 8.25 -24.90 -9.00
N ASN A 83 9.54 -25.26 -9.08
CA ASN A 83 10.29 -25.23 -10.35
C ASN A 83 9.66 -26.15 -11.41
N LYS A 84 9.21 -27.34 -11.00
CA LYS A 84 8.52 -28.27 -11.91
C LYS A 84 7.22 -27.68 -12.45
N LEU A 85 6.46 -26.95 -11.63
CA LEU A 85 5.23 -26.29 -12.07
C LEU A 85 5.52 -25.24 -13.15
N PHE A 86 6.51 -24.37 -12.96
CA PHE A 86 6.90 -23.38 -13.96
C PHE A 86 7.42 -24.02 -15.26
N ALA A 87 8.21 -25.09 -15.16
CA ALA A 87 8.67 -25.83 -16.34
C ALA A 87 7.50 -26.50 -17.09
N SER A 88 6.54 -27.08 -16.37
CA SER A 88 5.37 -27.76 -16.95
C SER A 88 4.39 -26.77 -17.60
N ALA A 89 4.39 -25.52 -17.16
CA ALA A 89 3.61 -24.43 -17.74
C ALA A 89 4.26 -23.81 -19.00
N ASP A 90 5.44 -24.31 -19.40
CA ASP A 90 6.23 -23.79 -20.51
C ASP A 90 6.42 -22.27 -20.44
N PHE A 91 6.76 -21.79 -19.23
CA PHE A 91 6.65 -20.38 -18.86
C PHE A 91 7.39 -19.43 -19.81
N PHE A 92 8.53 -19.85 -20.36
CA PHE A 92 9.35 -19.04 -21.26
C PHE A 92 8.70 -18.81 -22.63
N ASN A 93 7.76 -19.65 -23.04
CA ASN A 93 7.02 -19.51 -24.31
C ASN A 93 5.69 -18.75 -24.17
N LEU A 94 5.25 -18.43 -22.95
CA LEU A 94 4.05 -17.62 -22.72
C LEU A 94 4.23 -16.19 -23.22
N GLN A 95 3.15 -15.48 -23.56
CA GLN A 95 3.25 -14.03 -23.84
C GLN A 95 3.67 -13.26 -22.58
N GLU A 96 4.49 -12.23 -22.74
CA GLU A 96 4.98 -11.41 -21.61
C GLU A 96 3.87 -10.59 -20.96
N GLU A 97 2.86 -10.18 -21.72
CA GLU A 97 1.74 -9.38 -21.24
C GLU A 97 0.43 -9.87 -21.86
N TYR A 98 -0.61 -9.96 -21.03
CA TYR A 98 -1.99 -10.21 -21.43
C TYR A 98 -2.81 -8.94 -21.16
N PRO A 99 -2.98 -8.06 -22.16
CA PRO A 99 -3.60 -6.76 -21.99
C PRO A 99 -5.09 -6.86 -21.67
N THR A 100 -5.60 -5.80 -21.05
CA THR A 100 -7.02 -5.61 -20.75
C THR A 100 -7.34 -4.12 -20.66
N GLU A 101 -8.57 -3.80 -21.04
CA GLU A 101 -9.13 -2.45 -20.95
C GLU A 101 -9.88 -2.22 -19.63
N ILE A 102 -9.88 -3.18 -18.69
CA ILE A 102 -10.58 -3.03 -17.40
C ILE A 102 -9.63 -2.39 -16.38
N PRO A 103 -9.74 -1.07 -16.09
CA PRO A 103 -8.81 -0.38 -15.20
C PRO A 103 -8.90 -0.90 -13.76
N ASP A 104 -10.08 -1.32 -13.34
CA ASP A 104 -10.41 -1.59 -11.92
C ASP A 104 -9.79 -2.86 -11.35
N LEU A 105 -9.36 -3.79 -12.22
CA LEU A 105 -8.79 -5.06 -11.80
C LEU A 105 -7.31 -4.94 -11.41
N ALA A 106 -6.90 -5.74 -10.42
CA ALA A 106 -5.51 -5.88 -10.03
C ALA A 106 -4.71 -6.56 -11.15
N LYS A 107 -3.56 -5.97 -11.50
CA LYS A 107 -2.56 -6.65 -12.32
C LYS A 107 -1.76 -7.63 -11.46
N VAL A 108 -1.54 -8.82 -11.98
CA VAL A 108 -0.63 -9.81 -11.41
C VAL A 108 0.53 -10.00 -12.37
N THR A 109 1.75 -9.92 -11.84
CA THR A 109 2.98 -10.18 -12.59
C THR A 109 3.72 -11.34 -11.94
N LEU A 110 4.04 -12.36 -12.75
CA LEU A 110 4.89 -13.47 -12.35
C LEU A 110 6.28 -13.31 -12.97
N TYR A 111 7.29 -13.77 -12.25
CA TYR A 111 8.65 -13.92 -12.75
C TYR A 111 9.13 -15.35 -12.52
N TYR A 112 9.93 -15.87 -13.44
CA TYR A 112 10.61 -17.15 -13.27
C TYR A 112 12.01 -17.10 -13.88
N SER A 113 12.96 -17.79 -13.23
CA SER A 113 14.31 -18.03 -13.71
C SER A 113 14.72 -19.47 -13.45
N ASN A 114 15.24 -20.14 -14.47
CA ASN A 114 15.81 -21.49 -14.38
C ASN A 114 17.34 -21.48 -14.24
N GLY A 115 17.95 -20.31 -14.04
CA GLY A 115 19.40 -20.10 -13.98
C GLY A 115 20.10 -19.96 -15.34
N LYS A 116 19.40 -20.21 -16.46
CA LYS A 116 19.90 -19.98 -17.83
C LYS A 116 19.19 -18.80 -18.49
N GLU A 117 17.90 -18.70 -18.28
CA GLU A 117 17.02 -17.67 -18.81
C GLU A 117 16.02 -17.25 -17.74
N SER A 118 15.45 -16.06 -17.91
CA SER A 118 14.44 -15.51 -17.02
C SER A 118 13.36 -14.78 -17.82
N LYS A 119 12.14 -14.73 -17.29
CA LYS A 119 11.01 -14.07 -17.95
C LYS A 119 10.04 -13.47 -16.94
N LYS A 120 9.31 -12.44 -17.36
CA LYS A 120 8.13 -11.91 -16.66
C LYS A 120 6.89 -12.10 -17.51
N VAL A 121 5.79 -12.46 -16.84
CA VAL A 121 4.47 -12.63 -17.46
C VAL A 121 3.44 -11.88 -16.62
N GLY A 122 2.83 -10.85 -17.20
CA GLY A 122 1.88 -9.95 -16.55
C GLY A 122 0.49 -9.97 -17.19
N GLY A 123 -0.54 -9.64 -16.41
CA GLY A 123 -1.89 -9.41 -16.92
C GLY A 123 -2.94 -9.37 -15.82
N LYS A 124 -4.23 -9.34 -16.19
CA LYS A 124 -5.36 -9.32 -15.23
C LYS A 124 -6.30 -10.52 -15.40
N GLU A 125 -7.42 -10.39 -16.11
CA GLU A 125 -8.41 -11.47 -16.27
C GLU A 125 -8.12 -12.41 -17.46
N ASN A 126 -7.58 -11.89 -18.57
CA ASN A 126 -7.40 -12.65 -19.82
C ASN A 126 -6.12 -13.53 -19.85
N ARG A 127 -5.63 -13.95 -18.68
CA ARG A 127 -4.41 -14.78 -18.59
C ARG A 127 -4.77 -16.25 -18.83
N PRO A 128 -3.92 -17.03 -19.53
CA PRO A 128 -4.22 -18.42 -19.82
C PRO A 128 -4.25 -19.28 -18.54
N PRO A 129 -4.94 -20.44 -18.56
CA PRO A 129 -5.06 -21.32 -17.39
C PRO A 129 -3.72 -21.66 -16.72
N ALA A 130 -2.66 -21.86 -17.50
CA ALA A 130 -1.33 -22.12 -16.98
C ALA A 130 -0.81 -20.98 -16.07
N VAL A 131 -1.00 -19.72 -16.47
CA VAL A 131 -0.60 -18.55 -15.68
C VAL A 131 -1.44 -18.43 -14.41
N MET A 132 -2.75 -18.70 -14.50
CA MET A 132 -3.64 -18.69 -13.32
C MET A 132 -3.27 -19.79 -12.31
N GLN A 133 -2.88 -20.98 -12.78
CA GLN A 133 -2.41 -22.07 -11.92
C GLN A 133 -1.09 -21.73 -11.22
N LEU A 134 -0.15 -21.10 -11.93
CA LEU A 134 1.11 -20.62 -11.34
C LEU A 134 0.86 -19.53 -10.29
N GLN A 135 -0.03 -18.57 -10.57
CA GLN A 135 -0.46 -17.57 -9.59
C GLN A 135 -0.99 -18.26 -8.34
N TYR A 136 -1.94 -19.19 -8.49
CA TYR A 136 -2.55 -19.89 -7.36
C TYR A 136 -1.52 -20.66 -6.52
N ALA A 137 -0.54 -21.31 -7.15
CA ALA A 137 0.54 -21.99 -6.45
C ALA A 137 1.41 -21.01 -5.63
N MET A 138 1.73 -19.85 -6.19
CA MET A 138 2.47 -18.79 -5.50
C MET A 138 1.65 -18.15 -4.37
N GLU A 139 0.36 -17.93 -4.56
CA GLU A 139 -0.57 -17.41 -3.54
C GLU A 139 -0.72 -18.40 -2.36
N LYS A 140 -0.78 -19.70 -2.64
CA LYS A 140 -0.74 -20.73 -1.57
C LYS A 140 0.49 -20.63 -0.69
N ILE A 141 1.65 -20.34 -1.29
CA ILE A 141 2.90 -20.12 -0.53
C ILE A 141 2.79 -18.84 0.31
N ALA A 142 2.23 -17.76 -0.25
CA ALA A 142 2.03 -16.49 0.44
C ALA A 142 1.04 -16.58 1.62
N GLU A 143 0.04 -17.45 1.51
CA GLU A 143 -1.01 -17.65 2.52
C GLU A 143 -0.67 -18.71 3.57
N SER A 144 0.33 -19.55 3.32
CA SER A 144 0.77 -20.59 4.27
C SER A 144 1.21 -20.00 5.62
N PRO A 145 1.23 -20.79 6.70
CA PRO A 145 1.79 -20.39 7.99
C PRO A 145 3.33 -20.24 7.93
N ASP A 146 3.92 -20.00 9.10
CA ASP A 146 5.38 -20.02 9.38
C ASP A 146 6.19 -18.86 8.79
N TRP A 147 5.58 -17.67 8.74
CA TRP A 147 6.24 -16.43 8.38
C TRP A 147 6.85 -15.72 9.59
N THR A 148 8.09 -15.25 9.44
CA THR A 148 8.79 -14.44 10.43
C THR A 148 8.88 -12.99 9.96
N LEU A 149 8.46 -12.03 10.79
CA LEU A 149 8.59 -10.61 10.49
C LEU A 149 10.07 -10.21 10.51
N VAL A 150 10.55 -9.61 9.42
CA VAL A 150 11.92 -9.07 9.28
C VAL A 150 11.94 -7.56 9.47
N LYS A 151 10.94 -6.88 8.91
CA LYS A 151 10.80 -5.42 8.99
C LYS A 151 9.34 -5.05 9.02
N ALA A 152 8.89 -4.34 10.05
CA ALA A 152 7.54 -3.78 10.09
C ALA A 152 7.33 -2.82 8.91
N ALA A 153 6.10 -2.72 8.41
CA ALA A 153 5.75 -1.66 7.47
C ALA A 153 6.11 -0.29 8.11
N PRO A 154 6.65 0.68 7.34
CA PRO A 154 6.69 2.07 7.80
C PRO A 154 5.28 2.44 8.26
N GLY A 155 5.13 3.09 9.42
CA GLY A 155 3.83 3.32 10.06
C GLY A 155 2.77 3.91 9.12
N GLU A 156 2.00 3.02 8.51
CA GLU A 156 0.62 3.17 8.08
C GLU A 156 -0.15 2.12 8.92
N GLY A 157 -1.17 2.56 9.65
CA GLY A 157 -1.84 1.83 10.73
C GLY A 157 -2.13 0.36 10.41
N GLY A 158 -1.65 -0.53 11.28
CA GLY A 158 -1.79 -1.97 11.14
C GLY A 158 -3.23 -2.43 11.27
N ASN A 159 -3.69 -3.22 10.30
CA ASN A 159 -4.84 -4.10 10.45
C ASN A 159 -4.31 -5.53 10.67
N THR A 160 -4.30 -5.99 11.91
CA THR A 160 -4.30 -7.42 12.23
C THR A 160 -5.75 -7.80 12.51
N ASP A 161 -6.38 -8.45 11.53
CA ASP A 161 -7.65 -9.13 11.72
C ASP A 161 -7.41 -10.41 12.53
N GLU A 162 -7.74 -10.38 13.81
CA GLU A 162 -8.17 -11.57 14.55
C GLU A 162 -9.66 -11.44 14.87
N ARG A 163 -10.37 -12.54 14.58
CA ARG A 163 -11.82 -12.69 14.64
C ARG A 163 -12.36 -12.43 16.04
N ASN A 164 -13.38 -11.59 16.16
CA ASN A 164 -14.62 -11.87 16.88
C ASN A 164 -15.70 -10.86 16.49
N GLY A 165 -16.92 -11.38 16.30
CA GLY A 165 -18.03 -10.65 15.70
C GLY A 165 -18.58 -9.53 16.56
N GLU A 166 -18.55 -8.32 16.00
CA GLU A 166 -19.45 -7.19 16.21
C GLU A 166 -19.29 -6.34 14.94
N ALA A 167 -20.36 -5.69 14.46
CA ALA A 167 -20.28 -4.85 13.26
C ALA A 167 -19.27 -3.71 13.52
N LYS A 168 -18.04 -3.89 13.03
CA LYS A 168 -16.93 -2.96 13.26
C LYS A 168 -17.24 -1.68 12.49
N GLU A 169 -17.70 -0.67 13.22
CA GLU A 169 -17.91 0.68 12.70
C GLU A 169 -16.59 1.16 12.09
N GLU A 170 -16.53 1.28 10.76
CA GLU A 170 -15.30 1.62 10.05
C GLU A 170 -14.99 3.10 10.31
N ILE A 171 -14.02 3.36 11.18
CA ILE A 171 -13.59 4.71 11.56
C ILE A 171 -12.86 5.36 10.38
N ILE A 172 -13.27 6.57 10.02
CA ILE A 172 -12.62 7.39 8.98
C ILE A 172 -11.61 8.31 9.67
N HIS A 173 -10.37 7.85 9.75
CA HIS A 173 -9.32 8.55 10.51
C HIS A 173 -8.95 9.95 9.99
N SER A 174 -9.29 10.29 8.75
CA SER A 174 -9.06 11.65 8.20
C SER A 174 -10.21 12.62 8.49
N GLU A 175 -11.27 12.17 9.16
CA GLU A 175 -12.50 12.92 9.39
C GLU A 175 -12.81 12.94 10.89
N ILE A 176 -12.96 14.14 11.44
CA ILE A 176 -13.27 14.34 12.85
C ILE A 176 -14.59 15.11 12.95
N ILE A 177 -15.50 14.56 13.73
CA ILE A 177 -16.71 15.24 14.18
C ILE A 177 -16.33 16.04 15.42
N ILE A 178 -16.54 17.35 15.36
CA ILE A 178 -16.30 18.26 16.48
C ILE A 178 -17.60 18.90 16.95
N GLU A 179 -17.64 19.19 18.25
CA GLU A 179 -18.63 20.05 18.88
C GLU A 179 -17.91 21.29 19.42
N PRO A 180 -17.94 22.43 18.72
CA PRO A 180 -17.32 23.66 19.19
C PRO A 180 -18.24 24.37 20.20
N LYS A 181 -17.64 25.14 21.12
CA LYS A 181 -18.37 26.12 21.94
C LYS A 181 -19.09 27.14 21.02
N PRO A 182 -20.27 27.65 21.39
CA PRO A 182 -20.98 28.62 20.58
C PRO A 182 -20.12 29.84 20.22
N GLY A 183 -20.08 30.18 18.93
CA GLY A 183 -19.35 31.36 18.41
C GLY A 183 -17.84 31.20 18.23
N THR A 184 -17.24 30.04 18.55
CA THR A 184 -15.78 29.85 18.46
C THR A 184 -15.29 29.21 17.16
N LEU A 185 -16.18 28.57 16.39
CA LEU A 185 -15.84 27.74 15.23
C LEU A 185 -15.04 28.49 14.16
N ALA A 186 -15.45 29.70 13.78
CA ALA A 186 -14.77 30.46 12.72
C ALA A 186 -13.31 30.76 13.08
N ARG A 187 -13.07 31.14 14.35
CA ARG A 187 -11.72 31.42 14.84
C ARG A 187 -10.89 30.15 14.99
N PHE A 188 -11.52 29.06 15.42
CA PHE A 188 -10.88 27.74 15.43
C PHE A 188 -10.40 27.35 14.02
N LEU A 189 -11.25 27.42 13.00
CA LEU A 189 -10.87 27.06 11.62
C LEU A 189 -9.75 27.96 11.09
N GLN A 190 -9.79 29.26 11.37
CA GLN A 190 -8.74 30.20 10.95
C GLN A 190 -7.38 29.87 11.58
N ASP A 191 -7.33 29.56 12.87
CA ASP A 191 -6.07 29.24 13.56
C ASP A 191 -5.51 27.87 13.12
N TRP A 192 -6.41 26.96 12.73
CA TRP A 192 -6.09 25.59 12.32
C TRP A 192 -5.88 25.41 10.80
N ASP A 193 -6.08 26.46 10.00
CA ASP A 193 -5.84 26.47 8.55
C ASP A 193 -4.40 26.08 8.19
N SER A 194 -3.42 26.55 8.99
CA SER A 194 -1.99 26.20 8.85
C SER A 194 -1.70 24.69 9.01
N LYS A 195 -2.62 23.94 9.64
CA LYS A 195 -2.55 22.47 9.79
C LYS A 195 -3.38 21.73 8.74
N SER A 196 -3.82 22.44 7.70
CA SER A 196 -4.66 21.93 6.61
C SER A 196 -5.99 21.33 7.12
N VAL A 197 -6.57 21.93 8.17
CA VAL A 197 -7.91 21.59 8.63
C VAL A 197 -8.91 22.41 7.83
N TYR A 198 -9.86 21.76 7.16
CA TYR A 198 -10.92 22.44 6.42
C TYR A 198 -12.29 21.84 6.72
N LEU A 199 -13.29 22.71 6.77
CA LEU A 199 -14.68 22.35 7.00
C LEU A 199 -15.23 21.67 5.75
N THR A 200 -15.94 20.55 5.92
CA THR A 200 -16.59 19.88 4.77
C THR A 200 -18.10 20.04 4.79
N ASP A 201 -18.77 19.69 5.90
CA ASP A 201 -20.24 19.71 5.98
C ASP A 201 -20.77 19.88 7.41
N ARG A 202 -22.01 20.36 7.51
CA ARG A 202 -22.80 20.44 8.76
C ARG A 202 -23.52 19.10 8.96
N ILE A 203 -23.28 18.40 10.07
CA ILE A 203 -23.82 17.05 10.30
C ILE A 203 -25.25 17.11 10.86
N THR A 204 -25.58 18.13 11.65
CA THR A 204 -26.90 18.27 12.29
C THR A 204 -27.60 19.56 11.86
N GLU A 205 -28.92 19.52 11.71
CA GLU A 205 -29.73 20.70 11.36
C GLU A 205 -29.62 21.82 12.40
N ASP A 206 -29.35 21.46 13.67
CA ASP A 206 -29.11 22.40 14.77
C ASP A 206 -27.69 23.02 14.76
N GLY A 207 -26.75 22.47 13.97
CA GLY A 207 -25.38 22.99 13.82
C GLY A 207 -24.49 22.85 15.03
N ARG A 208 -24.82 21.90 15.90
CA ARG A 208 -24.00 21.57 17.05
C ARG A 208 -22.76 20.77 16.65
N LEU A 209 -22.90 19.87 15.68
CA LEU A 209 -21.83 18.99 15.21
C LEU A 209 -21.35 19.37 13.81
N TRP A 210 -20.02 19.41 13.67
CA TRP A 210 -19.35 19.80 12.44
C TRP A 210 -18.36 18.73 12.00
N LEU A 211 -18.31 18.45 10.69
CA LEU A 211 -17.31 17.57 10.11
C LEU A 211 -16.12 18.39 9.63
N ILE A 212 -14.95 18.09 10.18
CA ILE A 212 -13.68 18.64 9.72
C ILE A 212 -12.82 17.54 9.09
N LYS A 213 -12.07 17.92 8.06
CA LYS A 213 -11.08 17.08 7.40
C LYS A 213 -9.69 17.65 7.62
N TYR A 214 -8.70 16.78 7.67
CA TYR A 214 -7.31 17.19 7.78
C TYR A 214 -6.40 16.22 7.03
N SER A 215 -5.17 16.67 6.76
CA SER A 215 -4.14 15.86 6.11
C SER A 215 -3.44 14.94 7.12
N THR A 216 -3.53 13.63 6.91
CA THR A 216 -2.79 12.62 7.69
C THR A 216 -1.30 12.55 7.36
N LYS A 217 -0.81 13.36 6.40
CA LYS A 217 0.59 13.37 6.00
C LYS A 217 1.52 13.98 7.05
N THR A 218 1.00 14.86 7.89
CA THR A 218 1.81 15.67 8.83
C THR A 218 1.60 15.26 10.28
N TYR A 219 0.41 14.78 10.63
CA TYR A 219 0.05 14.39 11.99
C TYR A 219 -0.66 13.04 11.98
N THR A 220 -0.33 12.15 12.93
CA THR A 220 -1.07 10.90 13.10
C THR A 220 -2.51 11.20 13.51
N PRO A 221 -3.47 10.31 13.22
CA PRO A 221 -4.85 10.56 13.59
C PRO A 221 -5.07 10.78 15.07
N GLU A 222 -4.44 9.96 15.90
CA GLU A 222 -4.56 10.04 17.35
C GLU A 222 -3.96 11.36 17.85
N ALA A 223 -2.79 11.75 17.32
CA ALA A 223 -2.19 13.03 17.69
C ALA A 223 -3.06 14.21 17.25
N MET A 224 -3.64 14.18 16.05
CA MET A 224 -4.56 15.21 15.58
C MET A 224 -5.79 15.31 16.47
N LEU A 225 -6.40 14.16 16.78
CA LEU A 225 -7.58 14.09 17.64
C LEU A 225 -7.28 14.63 19.04
N GLU A 226 -6.15 14.26 19.64
CA GLU A 226 -5.76 14.73 20.96
C GLU A 226 -5.42 16.23 20.97
N MET A 227 -4.76 16.76 19.92
CA MET A 227 -4.54 18.20 19.80
C MET A 227 -5.86 18.97 19.69
N ILE A 228 -6.85 18.43 18.98
CA ILE A 228 -8.17 19.07 18.83
C ILE A 228 -8.97 18.99 20.13
N LYS A 229 -8.93 17.86 20.85
CA LYS A 229 -9.56 17.73 22.18
C LYS A 229 -8.93 18.64 23.23
N ALA A 230 -7.64 18.93 23.10
CA ALA A 230 -6.93 19.82 24.01
C ALA A 230 -7.25 21.31 23.77
N ASP A 231 -7.88 21.66 22.65
CA ASP A 231 -8.29 23.04 22.37
C ASP A 231 -9.50 23.41 23.23
N GLU A 232 -9.36 24.43 24.08
CA GLU A 232 -10.42 24.87 25.00
C GLU A 232 -11.72 25.28 24.32
N ARG A 233 -11.70 25.51 23.00
CA ARG A 233 -12.89 25.86 22.20
C ARG A 233 -13.71 24.65 21.81
N ILE A 234 -13.19 23.43 21.98
CA ILE A 234 -13.83 22.17 21.61
C ILE A 234 -14.44 21.52 22.85
N ILE A 235 -15.74 21.19 22.77
CA ILE A 235 -16.50 20.47 23.81
C ILE A 235 -16.26 18.97 23.66
N SER A 236 -16.32 18.47 22.42
CA SER A 236 -16.06 17.08 22.11
C SER A 236 -15.46 16.94 20.70
N ALA A 237 -14.63 15.91 20.52
CA ALA A 237 -14.07 15.54 19.23
C ALA A 237 -13.93 14.02 19.14
N GLN A 238 -14.37 13.46 18.02
CA GLN A 238 -14.27 12.03 17.75
C GLN A 238 -14.13 11.80 16.23
N PHE A 239 -13.56 10.67 15.82
CA PHE A 239 -13.53 10.34 14.41
C PHE A 239 -14.93 10.06 13.85
N ASN A 240 -15.12 10.39 12.57
CA ASN A 240 -16.31 9.98 11.84
C ASN A 240 -16.31 8.45 11.63
N LYS A 241 -17.50 7.87 11.53
CA LYS A 241 -17.71 6.43 11.30
C LYS A 241 -18.49 6.26 10.01
N LYS A 242 -18.07 5.33 9.16
CA LYS A 242 -18.78 5.02 7.92
C LYS A 242 -20.11 4.35 8.26
N LEU A 243 -21.23 4.96 7.85
CA LEU A 243 -22.54 4.36 7.96
C LEU A 243 -22.58 3.10 7.06
N GLN A 244 -22.73 1.93 7.66
CA GLN A 244 -23.10 0.74 6.89
C GLN A 244 -24.60 0.79 6.66
N THR A 245 -25.01 0.88 5.40
CA THR A 245 -26.42 0.69 5.02
C THR A 245 -26.84 -0.70 5.46
N ARG A 246 -27.70 -0.76 6.47
CA ARG A 246 -28.42 -1.98 6.83
C ARG A 246 -29.30 -2.32 5.63
N SER A 247 -28.93 -3.34 4.86
CA SER A 247 -29.83 -3.91 3.87
C SER A 247 -30.97 -4.56 4.66
N GLU A 248 -32.19 -4.07 4.44
CA GLU A 248 -33.43 -4.79 4.74
C GLU A 248 -33.67 -5.88 3.70
#